data_AF-A0A1Z4IIT7-F1
#
_entry.id   AF-A0A1Z4IIT7-F1
#
_cell.length_a   1.000
_cell.length_b   1.000
_cell.length_c   1.000
_cell.angle_alpha   90.00
_cell.angle_beta   90.00
_cell.angle_gamma   90.00
#
_symmetry.space_group_name_H-M   'P 1'
#
loop_
_entity.id
_entity.type
_entity.pdbx_description
1 polymer ?
#
loop_
_entity_poly.entity_id
_entity_poly.type
_entity_poly.pdbx_seq_one_letter_code
_entity_poly.pdbx_strand_id
1 'polypeptide(L)'
;MKYQKQALLGLFGMGLIASPWLSKLPAQFNTYNTATTIQQSEELERIKAEERAATSQKINELGVSPSFKKLRMQNYLDTHSRNPRPNTTGYLEDELVFVYDSTGRCIGRIEERQWKWKYRVRGACNDSPLYSDAGN
;
A
#
# COMPACT_ATOMS: atom_id res chain seq x y z
N MET A 1 38.76 23.81 61.35
CA MET A 1 38.41 22.85 60.29
C MET A 1 39.64 22.61 59.40
N LYS A 2 40.45 21.57 59.65
CA LYS A 2 41.78 21.39 59.02
C LYS A 2 41.82 20.46 57.79
N TYR A 3 40.73 19.73 57.49
CA TYR A 3 40.74 18.67 56.45
C TYR A 3 39.81 18.92 55.25
N GLN A 4 39.04 20.01 55.25
CA GLN A 4 38.07 20.30 54.17
C GLN A 4 38.74 20.46 52.80
N LYS A 5 39.94 21.08 52.73
CA LYS A 5 40.63 21.30 51.46
C LYS A 5 41.15 20.01 50.83
N GLN A 6 41.55 19.03 51.64
CA GLN A 6 42.03 17.73 51.18
C GLN A 6 40.88 16.82 50.72
N ALA A 7 39.75 16.85 51.42
CA ALA A 7 38.54 16.12 51.01
C ALA A 7 37.98 16.62 49.67
N LEU A 8 38.06 17.94 49.42
CA LEU A 8 37.58 18.55 48.19
C LEU A 8 38.46 18.20 46.97
N LEU A 9 39.77 18.08 47.16
CA LEU A 9 40.72 17.59 46.15
C LEU A 9 40.51 16.11 45.83
N GLY A 10 40.20 15.28 46.84
CA GLY A 10 39.89 13.86 46.64
C GLY A 10 38.62 13.63 45.81
N LEU A 11 37.58 14.43 46.05
CA LEU A 11 36.33 14.38 45.27
C LEU A 11 36.55 14.82 43.81
N PHE A 12 37.35 15.87 43.58
CA PHE A 12 37.70 16.29 42.21
C PHE A 12 38.54 15.23 41.48
N GLY A 13 39.45 14.56 42.17
CA GLY A 13 40.24 13.45 41.63
C GLY A 13 39.38 12.26 41.21
N MET A 14 38.40 11.86 42.03
CA MET A 14 37.46 10.79 41.67
C MET A 14 36.55 11.17 40.49
N GLY A 15 36.14 12.44 40.37
CA GLY A 15 35.35 12.93 39.24
C GLY A 15 36.09 12.83 37.90
N LEU A 16 37.40 13.07 37.88
CA LEU A 16 38.22 12.97 36.67
C LEU A 16 38.43 11.53 36.22
N ILE A 17 38.54 10.58 37.15
CA ILE A 17 38.70 9.15 36.85
C ILE A 17 37.38 8.53 36.33
N ALA A 18 36.22 9.02 36.78
CA ALA A 18 34.91 8.56 36.29
C ALA A 18 34.49 9.22 34.96
N SER A 19 35.07 10.36 34.60
CA SER A 19 34.71 11.14 33.40
C SER A 19 34.79 10.38 32.06
N PRO A 20 35.73 9.45 31.81
CA PRO A 20 35.82 8.76 30.52
C PRO A 20 34.72 7.71 30.31
N TRP A 21 34.02 7.32 31.39
CA TRP A 21 32.91 6.37 31.32
C TRP A 21 31.58 7.05 30.98
N LEU A 22 31.37 8.29 31.42
CA LEU A 22 30.17 9.06 31.11
C LEU A 22 30.11 9.56 29.66
N SER A 23 31.25 9.82 29.03
CA SER A 23 31.30 10.32 27.64
C SER A 23 30.90 9.28 26.58
N LYS A 24 30.90 7.98 26.92
CA LYS A 24 30.49 6.89 26.01
C LYS A 24 29.00 6.51 26.10
N LEU A 25 28.28 7.01 27.09
CA LEU A 25 26.84 6.77 27.26
C LEU A 25 25.97 7.33 26.11
N PRO A 26 26.15 8.57 25.61
CA PRO A 26 25.19 9.16 24.65
C PRO A 26 25.17 8.46 23.28
N ALA A 27 26.27 7.81 22.88
CA ALA A 27 26.32 7.08 21.61
C ALA A 27 25.43 5.83 21.61
N GLN A 28 25.31 5.14 22.75
CA GLN A 28 24.51 3.92 22.85
C GLN A 28 23.00 4.19 22.96
N PHE A 29 22.61 5.35 23.50
CA PHE A 29 21.20 5.77 23.51
C PHE A 29 20.68 6.10 22.11
N ASN A 30 21.50 6.73 21.27
CA ASN A 30 21.11 7.05 19.90
C ASN A 30 20.91 5.80 19.04
N THR A 31 21.77 4.78 19.17
CA THR A 31 21.61 3.52 18.42
C THR A 31 20.47 2.65 18.92
N TYR A 32 20.16 2.69 20.22
CA TYR A 32 19.02 1.96 20.77
C TYR A 32 17.70 2.60 20.35
N ASN A 33 17.59 3.94 20.42
CA ASN A 33 16.38 4.65 20.03
C ASN A 33 16.06 4.53 18.53
N THR A 34 17.09 4.52 17.66
CA THR A 34 16.90 4.29 16.22
C THR A 34 16.50 2.84 15.91
N ALA A 35 17.10 1.86 16.58
CA ALA A 35 16.70 0.45 16.41
C ALA A 35 15.24 0.21 16.86
N THR A 36 14.82 0.81 17.98
CA THR A 36 13.43 0.69 18.46
C THR A 36 12.43 1.39 17.56
N THR A 37 12.78 2.54 16.97
CA THR A 37 11.87 3.23 16.03
C THR A 37 11.75 2.51 14.70
N ILE A 38 12.81 1.88 14.20
CA ILE A 38 12.77 1.07 12.98
C ILE A 38 11.87 -0.16 13.19
N GLN A 39 12.04 -0.90 14.29
CA GLN A 39 11.18 -2.05 14.62
C GLN A 39 9.71 -1.65 14.76
N GLN A 40 9.43 -0.55 15.45
CA GLN A 40 8.07 -0.02 15.56
C GLN A 40 7.48 0.39 14.21
N SER A 41 8.29 0.93 13.29
CA SER A 41 7.81 1.32 11.96
C SER A 41 7.46 0.12 11.07
N GLU A 42 8.24 -0.97 11.11
CA GLU A 42 7.94 -2.20 10.35
C GLU A 42 6.68 -2.90 10.87
N GLU A 43 6.48 -2.91 12.20
CA GLU A 43 5.27 -3.48 12.80
C GLU A 43 4.02 -2.67 12.44
N LEU A 44 4.13 -1.33 12.39
CA LEU A 44 3.05 -0.44 11.97
C LEU A 44 2.70 -0.60 10.48
N GLU A 45 3.68 -0.89 9.62
CA GLU A 45 3.43 -1.20 8.20
C GLU A 45 2.75 -2.55 8.03
N ARG A 46 3.14 -3.58 8.80
CA ARG A 46 2.44 -4.88 8.82
C ARG A 46 1.00 -4.73 9.29
N ILE A 47 0.76 -3.99 10.37
CA ILE A 47 -0.60 -3.74 10.89
C ILE A 47 -1.43 -2.99 9.84
N LYS A 48 -0.90 -1.97 9.16
CA LYS A 48 -1.60 -1.29 8.06
C LYS A 48 -1.93 -2.22 6.90
N ALA A 49 -1.06 -3.17 6.57
CA ALA A 49 -1.33 -4.15 5.51
C ALA A 49 -2.45 -5.13 5.92
N GLU A 50 -2.44 -5.59 7.17
CA GLU A 50 -3.50 -6.44 7.73
C GLU A 50 -4.83 -5.71 7.84
N GLU A 51 -4.84 -4.45 8.30
CA GLU A 51 -6.05 -3.61 8.34
C GLU A 51 -6.60 -3.35 6.93
N ARG A 52 -5.75 -3.12 5.93
CA ARG A 52 -6.18 -3.00 4.52
C ARG A 52 -6.80 -4.30 4.00
N ALA A 53 -6.23 -5.45 4.33
CA ALA A 53 -6.77 -6.75 3.95
C ALA A 53 -8.12 -7.03 4.63
N ALA A 54 -8.22 -6.78 5.94
CA ALA A 54 -9.45 -6.94 6.70
C ALA A 54 -10.55 -5.96 6.27
N THR A 55 -10.18 -4.73 5.93
CA THR A 55 -11.11 -3.71 5.39
C THR A 55 -11.59 -4.11 4.00
N SER A 56 -10.71 -4.63 3.14
CA SER A 56 -11.08 -5.15 1.82
C SER A 56 -12.09 -6.31 1.91
N GLN A 57 -11.89 -7.23 2.85
CA GLN A 57 -12.83 -8.32 3.11
C GLN A 57 -14.19 -7.81 3.63
N LYS A 58 -14.19 -6.88 4.60
CA LYS A 58 -15.43 -6.26 5.10
C LYS A 58 -16.18 -5.47 4.03
N ILE A 59 -15.49 -4.78 3.12
CA ILE A 59 -16.12 -4.08 1.98
C ILE A 59 -16.82 -5.08 1.06
N ASN A 60 -16.21 -6.24 0.81
CA ASN A 60 -16.83 -7.33 0.04
C ASN A 60 -18.06 -7.93 0.75
N GLU A 61 -17.98 -8.15 2.07
CA GLU A 61 -19.08 -8.70 2.88
C GLU A 61 -20.25 -7.73 3.07
N LEU A 62 -19.98 -6.42 3.15
CA LEU A 62 -21.01 -5.38 3.32
C LEU A 62 -21.81 -5.12 2.04
N GLY A 63 -21.50 -5.78 0.92
CA GLY A 63 -22.19 -5.60 -0.36
C GLY A 63 -22.04 -4.19 -0.96
N VAL A 64 -21.24 -3.33 -0.33
CA VAL A 64 -20.79 -2.05 -0.87
C VAL A 64 -19.66 -2.38 -1.82
N SER A 65 -19.99 -3.03 -2.95
CA SER A 65 -18.99 -3.29 -3.97
C SER A 65 -18.34 -1.95 -4.34
N PRO A 66 -17.00 -1.84 -4.43
CA PRO A 66 -16.37 -0.66 -5.02
C PRO A 66 -17.11 -0.41 -6.32
N SER A 67 -17.69 0.77 -6.50
CA SER A 67 -18.73 1.02 -7.50
C SER A 67 -18.27 0.58 -8.89
N PHE A 68 -18.51 -0.68 -9.26
CA PHE A 68 -18.07 -1.21 -10.53
C PHE A 68 -18.99 -0.58 -11.57
N LYS A 69 -18.59 0.58 -12.10
CA LYS A 69 -19.32 1.18 -13.20
C LYS A 69 -19.23 0.19 -14.36
N LYS A 70 -20.38 -0.31 -14.79
CA LYS A 70 -20.49 -1.16 -15.97
C LYS A 70 -20.57 -0.25 -17.19
N LEU A 71 -19.55 -0.26 -18.04
CA LEU A 71 -19.62 0.42 -19.33
C LEU A 71 -20.08 -0.58 -20.39
N ARG A 72 -21.21 -0.33 -21.05
CA ARG A 72 -21.68 -1.14 -22.19
C ARG A 72 -21.52 -0.36 -23.48
N MET A 73 -20.81 -0.95 -24.44
CA MET A 73 -20.66 -0.37 -25.76
C MET A 73 -21.94 -0.57 -26.57
N GLN A 74 -22.46 0.53 -27.11
CA GLN A 74 -23.56 0.49 -28.07
C GLN A 74 -23.00 0.13 -29.45
N ASN A 75 -23.67 -0.76 -30.18
CA ASN A 75 -23.32 -1.16 -31.55
C ASN A 75 -21.92 -1.77 -31.76
N TYR A 76 -21.31 -2.29 -30.70
CA TYR A 76 -20.06 -3.04 -30.79
C TYR A 76 -20.30 -4.49 -30.39
N LEU A 77 -20.01 -5.41 -31.29
CA LEU A 77 -19.86 -6.84 -30.99
C LEU A 77 -18.38 -7.14 -30.80
N ASP A 78 -18.10 -7.94 -29.77
CA ASP A 78 -16.73 -8.34 -29.46
C ASP A 78 -16.08 -9.10 -30.61
N THR A 79 -14.88 -8.67 -31.00
CA THR A 79 -14.10 -9.30 -32.08
C THR A 79 -12.62 -9.01 -31.90
N HIS A 80 -11.77 -9.98 -32.25
CA HIS A 80 -10.32 -9.84 -32.27
C HIS A 80 -9.82 -8.84 -33.33
N SER A 81 -10.62 -8.55 -34.37
CA SER A 81 -10.17 -7.70 -35.48
C SER A 81 -10.30 -6.19 -35.21
N ARG A 82 -11.19 -5.79 -34.30
CA ARG A 82 -11.54 -4.38 -34.10
C ARG A 82 -11.49 -3.99 -32.63
N ASN A 83 -10.52 -3.17 -32.27
CA ASN A 83 -10.44 -2.58 -30.93
C ASN A 83 -11.38 -1.36 -30.82
N PRO A 84 -12.32 -1.33 -29.86
CA PRO A 84 -13.32 -0.26 -29.74
C PRO A 84 -12.76 1.06 -29.19
N ARG A 85 -11.60 1.04 -28.52
CA ARG A 85 -10.89 2.21 -27.98
C ARG A 85 -11.83 3.23 -27.29
N PRO A 86 -12.55 2.83 -26.22
CA PRO A 86 -13.41 3.76 -25.49
C PRO A 86 -12.60 4.94 -24.94
N ASN A 87 -13.25 6.11 -24.84
CA ASN A 87 -12.63 7.29 -24.23
C ASN A 87 -12.41 7.03 -22.73
N THR A 88 -11.15 7.15 -22.28
CA THR A 88 -10.77 6.90 -20.87
C THR A 88 -10.61 8.16 -20.03
N THR A 89 -10.76 9.36 -20.61
CA THR A 89 -10.50 10.64 -19.92
C THR A 89 -11.46 10.90 -18.75
N GLY A 90 -12.64 10.26 -18.74
CA GLY A 90 -13.66 10.44 -17.69
C GLY A 90 -13.48 9.58 -16.44
N TYR A 91 -12.44 8.74 -16.37
CA TYR A 91 -12.24 7.81 -15.26
C TYR A 91 -11.10 8.26 -14.33
N LEU A 92 -11.18 7.87 -13.07
CA LEU A 92 -10.12 8.13 -12.09
C LEU A 92 -8.98 7.10 -12.23
N GLU A 93 -7.84 7.37 -11.58
CA GLU A 93 -6.68 6.46 -11.61
C GLU A 93 -6.90 5.21 -10.77
N ASP A 94 -7.66 5.33 -9.68
CA ASP A 94 -8.04 4.27 -8.75
C ASP A 94 -9.34 3.54 -9.16
N GLU A 95 -9.94 3.91 -10.29
CA GLU A 95 -11.21 3.34 -10.76
C GLU A 95 -10.98 2.13 -11.68
N LEU A 96 -11.65 1.02 -11.37
CA LEU A 96 -11.71 -0.18 -12.21
C LEU A 96 -13.08 -0.28 -12.89
N VAL A 97 -13.10 -0.16 -14.21
CA VAL A 97 -14.34 -0.18 -15.01
C VAL A 97 -14.29 -1.32 -16.02
N PHE A 98 -15.18 -2.30 -15.87
CA PHE A 98 -15.34 -3.36 -16.86
C PHE A 98 -16.20 -2.88 -18.03
N VAL A 99 -15.69 -3.14 -19.24
CA VAL A 99 -16.35 -2.78 -20.49
C VAL A 99 -16.92 -4.03 -21.14
N TYR A 100 -18.17 -3.94 -21.58
CA TYR A 100 -18.91 -5.03 -22.20
C TYR A 100 -19.39 -4.65 -23.60
N ASP A 101 -19.54 -5.64 -24.46
CA ASP A 101 -20.11 -5.48 -25.79
C ASP A 101 -21.65 -5.30 -25.75
N SER A 102 -22.25 -5.18 -26.91
CA SER A 102 -23.70 -5.05 -27.06
C SER A 102 -24.47 -6.31 -26.62
N THR A 103 -23.83 -7.47 -26.48
CA THR A 103 -24.45 -8.73 -26.00
C THR A 103 -24.21 -8.98 -24.51
N GLY A 104 -23.38 -8.15 -23.87
CA GLY A 104 -23.02 -8.30 -22.46
C GLY A 104 -21.74 -9.12 -22.22
N ARG A 105 -20.99 -9.48 -23.25
CA ARG A 105 -19.68 -10.13 -23.12
C ARG A 105 -18.63 -9.13 -22.70
N CYS A 106 -17.76 -9.51 -21.76
CA CYS A 106 -16.62 -8.65 -21.39
C CYS A 106 -15.65 -8.51 -22.57
N ILE A 107 -15.22 -7.27 -22.84
CA ILE A 107 -14.29 -6.91 -23.92
C ILE A 107 -12.96 -6.36 -23.39
N GLY A 108 -12.92 -5.98 -22.11
CA GLY A 108 -11.73 -5.49 -21.43
C GLY A 108 -12.11 -4.64 -20.23
N ARG A 109 -11.14 -3.88 -19.74
CA ARG A 109 -11.32 -2.99 -18.60
C ARG A 109 -10.58 -1.66 -18.79
N ILE A 110 -11.04 -0.64 -18.11
CA ILE A 110 -10.35 0.63 -17.94
C ILE A 110 -9.80 0.63 -16.52
N GLU A 111 -8.49 0.84 -16.42
CA GLU A 111 -7.71 0.79 -15.19
C GLU A 111 -6.57 1.80 -15.34
N GLU A 112 -6.30 2.61 -14.32
CA GLU A 112 -5.27 3.66 -14.37
C GLU A 112 -5.46 4.63 -15.56
N ARG A 113 -6.72 4.95 -15.91
CA ARG A 113 -7.09 5.72 -17.12
C ARG A 113 -6.64 5.10 -18.45
N GLN A 114 -6.25 3.83 -18.46
CA GLN A 114 -5.81 3.13 -19.65
C GLN A 114 -6.81 2.07 -20.09
N TRP A 115 -7.01 1.98 -21.40
CA TRP A 115 -7.82 0.93 -21.99
C TRP A 115 -7.03 -0.38 -22.11
N LYS A 116 -7.40 -1.38 -21.29
CA LYS A 116 -6.84 -2.73 -21.32
C LYS A 116 -7.80 -3.66 -22.08
N TRP A 117 -7.50 -3.87 -23.35
CA TRP A 117 -8.30 -4.72 -24.23
C TRP A 117 -7.97 -6.20 -24.03
N LYS A 118 -8.98 -7.08 -23.94
CA LYS A 118 -8.79 -8.51 -23.60
C LYS A 118 -7.92 -9.30 -24.57
N TYR A 119 -7.88 -8.90 -25.84
CA TYR A 119 -7.05 -9.57 -26.85
C TYR A 119 -5.59 -9.09 -26.82
N ARG A 120 -5.30 -7.97 -26.16
CA ARG A 120 -3.93 -7.43 -25.99
C ARG A 120 -3.36 -7.72 -24.61
N VAL A 121 -4.21 -7.73 -23.58
CA VAL A 121 -3.83 -7.90 -22.18
C VAL A 121 -4.52 -9.15 -21.64
N ARG A 122 -3.71 -10.16 -21.27
CA ARG A 122 -4.22 -11.38 -20.65
C ARG A 122 -4.89 -11.04 -19.32
N GLY A 123 -6.04 -11.66 -19.05
CA GLY A 123 -6.75 -11.48 -17.80
C GLY A 123 -7.57 -10.20 -17.66
N ALA A 124 -7.69 -9.38 -18.72
CA ALA A 124 -8.45 -8.13 -18.66
C ALA A 124 -9.95 -8.31 -18.29
N CYS A 125 -10.47 -9.53 -18.37
CA CYS A 125 -11.86 -9.87 -18.05
C CYS A 125 -12.01 -10.86 -16.89
N ASN A 126 -10.93 -11.39 -16.31
CA ASN A 126 -11.01 -12.49 -15.33
C ASN A 126 -11.78 -12.09 -14.07
N ASP A 127 -11.64 -10.84 -13.65
CA ASP A 127 -12.27 -10.31 -12.43
C ASP A 127 -13.60 -9.60 -12.75
N SER A 128 -14.13 -9.77 -13.97
CA SER A 128 -15.40 -9.15 -14.35
C SER A 128 -16.54 -9.83 -13.58
N PRO A 129 -17.41 -9.08 -12.89
CA PRO A 129 -18.50 -9.65 -12.10
C PRO A 129 -19.57 -10.35 -12.95
N LEU A 130 -19.55 -10.12 -14.26
CA LEU A 130 -20.43 -10.75 -15.24
C LEU A 130 -19.66 -11.67 -16.18
N TYR A 131 -18.44 -12.06 -15.80
CA TYR A 131 -17.66 -13.06 -16.51
C TYR A 131 -18.35 -14.41 -16.35
N SER A 132 -19.29 -14.71 -17.23
CA SER A 132 -19.68 -16.09 -17.49
C SER A 132 -18.73 -16.62 -18.54
N ASP A 133 -17.83 -17.54 -18.16
CA ASP A 133 -17.28 -18.55 -19.07
C ASP A 133 -18.45 -19.44 -19.54
N ALA A 134 -19.39 -18.87 -20.31
CA ALA A 134 -20.37 -19.65 -21.05
C ALA A 134 -19.69 -20.14 -22.33
N GLY A 135 -18.64 -20.94 -22.13
CA GLY A 135 -18.06 -21.83 -23.10
C GLY A 135 -18.46 -23.25 -22.71
N ASN A 136 -19.64 -23.66 -23.19
CA ASN A 136 -19.96 -25.04 -23.54
C ASN A 136 -20.62 -25.00 -24.91
#